data_AF-A0A1I4Z7V9-F1
#
_entry.id   AF-A0A1I4Z7V9-F1
#
_cell.length_a   1.000
_cell.length_b   1.000
_cell.length_c   1.000
_cell.angle_alpha   90.00
_cell.angle_beta   90.00
_cell.angle_gamma   90.00
#
_symmetry.space_group_name_H-M   'P 1'
#
loop_
_entity.id
_entity.type
_entity.pdbx_description
1 polymer ?
#
loop_
_entity_poly.entity_id
_entity_poly.type
_entity_poly.pdbx_seq_one_letter_code
_entity_poly.pdbx_strand_id
1 'polypeptide(L)'
;MVTNTPSGEGLQNILLSLQDDGSYKEFLVHYDITDEEITRLDNREEVDFSNRFSMIEIEGGFSNQLFSKVLYQDDCILMEYIPDTCSSGNHVYGQACEYDEDDGNPNTNPPPNSGEIIVTEFTCNPSGGPSGGGAPSNGGTPPPYNPGNGHGNGSTGGNTSSPTTSCKGKCVPIGDIDFECTGTEPFNGPSANLNLSAEEVCFLLNNLLLKDQLDTYLEENGNDEFAEAAVEAWLLDGEVDWDEELILDSDLKNNTCLNSVYIEMGKAPTFANYLSNFDSDMSVANLKLTSNTNLISGTNAQTSPPQNYLITITFNENNLDRPNLSIARTFIHEIIHAEVFRKLLSAANQPNLNYTQYTEEQWRNYIINLRNNFEGLYDYYMRWKWDVPHDQTPSDPQHEAMAQHYRDIVIQALMEYDPNQTNDVYEALAWEGLMGSGTFNATTGLYSNSTVAWSNLSQQERLNTLSVINTFKSSNPNCQ
;
A
#
# COMPACT_ATOMS: atom_id res chain seq x y z
N MET A 1 -4.35 0.56 -25.29
CA MET A 1 -3.11 0.69 -26.06
C MET A 1 -2.27 -0.53 -25.73
N VAL A 2 -1.96 -1.35 -26.72
CA VAL A 2 -1.08 -2.51 -26.52
C VAL A 2 0.36 -2.05 -26.74
N THR A 3 1.09 -1.74 -25.67
CA THR A 3 2.45 -1.15 -25.74
C THR A 3 3.56 -2.14 -25.37
N ASN A 4 3.27 -3.44 -25.31
CA ASN A 4 4.16 -4.41 -24.66
C ASN A 4 5.10 -5.17 -25.61
N THR A 5 5.26 -4.75 -26.87
CA THR A 5 6.19 -5.38 -27.80
C THR A 5 6.93 -4.36 -28.66
N PRO A 6 8.24 -4.54 -28.89
CA PRO A 6 8.98 -3.74 -29.86
C PRO A 6 8.34 -3.80 -31.25
N SER A 7 8.38 -2.69 -32.00
CA SER A 7 7.86 -2.61 -33.37
C SER A 7 8.42 -3.74 -34.24
N GLY A 8 7.52 -4.50 -34.86
CA GLY A 8 7.86 -5.67 -35.68
C GLY A 8 8.00 -7.01 -34.95
N GLU A 9 7.81 -7.08 -33.63
CA GLU A 9 7.86 -8.34 -32.85
C GLU A 9 6.49 -8.98 -32.57
N GLY A 10 5.42 -8.53 -33.24
CA GLY A 10 4.08 -9.09 -33.04
C GLY A 10 3.48 -8.74 -31.68
N LEU A 11 2.51 -9.53 -31.21
CA LEU A 11 1.82 -9.32 -29.95
C LEU A 11 2.07 -10.49 -29.01
N GLN A 12 2.44 -10.22 -27.76
CA GLN A 12 2.60 -11.26 -26.74
C GLN A 12 1.48 -11.17 -25.69
N ASN A 13 1.04 -12.32 -25.20
CA ASN A 13 0.05 -12.43 -24.13
C ASN A 13 0.36 -13.65 -23.24
N ILE A 14 -0.12 -13.65 -22.01
CA ILE A 14 -0.06 -14.80 -21.11
C ILE A 14 -1.45 -15.45 -21.06
N LEU A 15 -1.50 -16.75 -21.33
CA LEU A 15 -2.71 -17.56 -21.21
C LEU A 15 -2.59 -18.44 -19.97
N LEU A 16 -3.59 -18.35 -19.10
CA LEU A 16 -3.74 -19.23 -17.95
C LEU A 16 -4.81 -20.29 -18.25
N SER A 17 -4.45 -21.56 -18.04
CA SER A 17 -5.38 -22.69 -18.15
C SER A 17 -5.59 -23.29 -16.78
N LEU A 18 -6.78 -23.12 -16.21
CA LEU A 18 -7.17 -23.75 -14.96
C LEU A 18 -7.13 -25.28 -15.08
N GLN A 19 -6.55 -25.94 -14.07
CA GLN A 19 -6.49 -27.40 -13.94
C GLN A 19 -7.50 -27.89 -12.90
N ASP A 20 -7.82 -29.18 -12.95
CA ASP A 20 -8.82 -29.81 -12.07
C ASP A 20 -8.47 -29.75 -10.57
N ASP A 21 -7.18 -29.59 -10.24
CA ASP A 21 -6.67 -29.46 -8.87
C ASP A 21 -6.65 -28.01 -8.35
N GLY A 22 -7.14 -27.05 -9.16
CA GLY A 22 -7.17 -25.63 -8.83
C GLY A 22 -5.88 -24.88 -9.15
N SER A 23 -4.85 -25.56 -9.67
CA SER A 23 -3.64 -24.90 -10.20
C SER A 23 -3.87 -24.34 -11.61
N TYR A 24 -2.95 -23.49 -12.08
CA TYR A 24 -2.94 -23.02 -13.46
C TYR A 24 -1.73 -23.57 -14.21
N LYS A 25 -1.93 -23.93 -15.47
CA LYS A 25 -0.84 -23.99 -16.46
C LYS A 25 -0.73 -22.67 -17.17
N GLU A 26 0.50 -22.24 -17.39
CA GLU A 26 0.82 -20.92 -17.89
C GLU A 26 1.46 -21.03 -19.27
N PHE A 27 1.00 -20.22 -20.20
CA PHE A 27 1.53 -20.20 -21.56
C PHE A 27 1.85 -18.78 -21.97
N LEU A 28 3.05 -18.54 -22.48
CA LEU A 28 3.35 -17.35 -23.27
C LEU A 28 2.83 -17.59 -24.69
N VAL A 29 1.85 -16.79 -25.09
CA VAL A 29 1.25 -16.80 -26.43
C VAL A 29 1.83 -15.66 -27.23
N HIS A 30 2.41 -15.97 -28.37
CA HIS A 30 2.94 -14.99 -29.31
C HIS A 30 2.09 -15.00 -30.57
N TYR A 31 1.55 -13.85 -30.96
CA TYR A 31 0.79 -13.62 -32.18
C TYR A 31 1.66 -12.92 -33.22
N ASP A 32 1.84 -13.56 -34.36
CA ASP A 32 2.59 -13.04 -35.51
C ASP A 32 1.70 -12.08 -36.32
N ILE A 33 1.55 -10.86 -35.81
CA ILE A 33 0.72 -9.78 -36.38
C ILE A 33 1.55 -8.52 -36.64
N THR A 34 1.14 -7.71 -37.63
CA THR A 34 1.86 -6.48 -38.00
C THR A 34 1.47 -5.29 -37.13
N ASP A 35 2.30 -4.25 -37.10
CA ASP A 35 2.00 -2.98 -36.41
C ASP A 35 0.70 -2.30 -36.94
N GLU A 36 0.38 -2.49 -38.23
CA GLU A 36 -0.87 -2.02 -38.82
C GLU A 36 -2.09 -2.81 -38.28
N GLU A 37 -1.94 -4.12 -38.10
CA GLU A 37 -2.96 -4.96 -37.49
C GLU A 37 -3.14 -4.69 -35.99
N ILE A 38 -2.05 -4.37 -35.27
CA ILE A 38 -2.12 -3.87 -33.88
C ILE A 38 -2.92 -2.56 -33.84
N THR A 39 -2.64 -1.63 -34.76
CA THR A 39 -3.40 -0.36 -34.87
C THR A 39 -4.88 -0.61 -35.15
N ARG A 40 -5.22 -1.62 -35.97
CA ARG A 40 -6.60 -2.04 -36.23
C ARG A 40 -7.27 -2.59 -34.97
N LEU A 41 -6.57 -3.40 -34.18
CA LEU A 41 -7.07 -3.89 -32.88
C LEU A 41 -7.34 -2.74 -31.90
N ASP A 42 -6.44 -1.77 -31.80
CA ASP A 42 -6.62 -0.58 -30.95
C ASP A 42 -7.85 0.26 -31.39
N ASN A 43 -8.19 0.23 -32.68
CA ASN A 43 -9.39 0.86 -33.24
C ASN A 43 -10.64 -0.03 -33.25
N ARG A 44 -10.60 -1.19 -32.58
CA ARG A 44 -11.70 -2.18 -32.48
C ARG A 44 -12.12 -2.80 -33.82
N GLU A 45 -11.18 -2.92 -34.74
CA GLU A 45 -11.38 -3.60 -36.02
C GLU A 45 -10.94 -5.06 -35.96
N GLU A 46 -11.51 -5.89 -36.83
CA GLU A 46 -11.26 -7.35 -36.86
C GLU A 46 -9.90 -7.70 -37.47
N VAL A 47 -9.10 -8.51 -36.77
CA VAL A 47 -7.83 -9.09 -37.26
C VAL A 47 -7.93 -10.60 -37.20
N ASP A 48 -7.52 -11.28 -38.27
CA ASP A 48 -7.51 -12.74 -38.33
C ASP A 48 -6.21 -13.30 -37.73
N PHE A 49 -6.37 -14.06 -36.64
CA PHE A 49 -5.29 -14.72 -35.91
C PHE A 49 -5.10 -16.20 -36.30
N SER A 50 -5.91 -16.71 -37.23
CA SER A 50 -5.92 -18.13 -37.59
C SER A 50 -4.54 -18.61 -38.04
N ASN A 51 -3.96 -19.57 -37.32
CA ASN A 51 -2.62 -20.12 -37.56
C ASN A 51 -1.47 -19.12 -37.46
N ARG A 52 -1.67 -17.97 -36.78
CA ARG A 52 -0.68 -16.91 -36.59
C ARG A 52 -0.29 -16.75 -35.12
N PHE A 53 -0.28 -17.85 -34.37
CA PHE A 53 0.16 -17.83 -32.99
C PHE A 53 1.02 -19.05 -32.64
N SER A 54 1.94 -18.85 -31.70
CA SER A 54 2.69 -19.91 -31.04
C SER A 54 2.45 -19.84 -29.53
N MET A 55 2.52 -20.99 -28.86
CA MET A 55 2.36 -21.07 -27.41
C MET A 55 3.55 -21.83 -26.84
N ILE A 56 4.16 -21.26 -25.80
CA ILE A 56 5.23 -21.87 -25.04
C ILE A 56 4.73 -22.00 -23.60
N GLU A 57 4.69 -23.22 -23.08
CA GLU A 57 4.42 -23.45 -21.65
C GLU A 57 5.59 -22.88 -20.84
N ILE A 58 5.30 -22.05 -19.85
CA ILE A 58 6.31 -21.45 -18.97
C ILE A 58 6.32 -22.20 -17.63
N GLU A 59 7.51 -22.61 -17.18
CA GLU A 59 7.70 -23.24 -15.88
C GLU A 59 7.93 -22.13 -14.84
N GLY A 60 6.85 -21.67 -14.19
CA GLY A 60 6.90 -20.62 -13.18
C GLY A 60 5.61 -20.55 -12.38
N GLY A 61 5.66 -20.05 -11.15
CA GLY A 61 4.49 -19.77 -10.33
C GLY A 61 3.93 -18.37 -10.60
N PHE A 62 3.87 -17.96 -11.87
CA PHE A 62 3.41 -16.62 -12.22
C PHE A 62 1.97 -16.41 -11.78
N SER A 63 1.08 -17.41 -11.78
CA SER A 63 -0.29 -17.31 -11.25
C SER A 63 -0.33 -17.00 -9.76
N ASN A 64 0.67 -17.44 -9.00
CA ASN A 64 0.83 -17.11 -7.58
C ASN A 64 1.29 -15.66 -7.41
N GLN A 65 1.94 -15.10 -8.44
CA GLN A 65 2.43 -13.73 -8.48
C GLN A 65 1.58 -12.78 -9.34
N LEU A 66 0.65 -13.26 -10.16
CA LEU A 66 -0.13 -12.45 -11.10
C LEU A 66 -1.12 -11.54 -10.36
N PHE A 67 -1.45 -11.93 -9.12
CA PHE A 67 -2.20 -11.13 -8.18
C PHE A 67 -1.33 -10.28 -7.24
N SER A 68 -0.01 -10.46 -7.25
CA SER A 68 0.97 -9.59 -6.59
C SER A 68 1.78 -8.87 -7.65
N LYS A 69 1.42 -7.64 -8.01
CA LYS A 69 2.18 -6.82 -8.99
C LYS A 69 3.70 -7.05 -8.83
N VAL A 70 4.34 -7.62 -9.85
CA VAL A 70 5.80 -7.66 -9.95
C VAL A 70 6.20 -6.36 -10.60
N LEU A 71 6.87 -5.49 -9.83
CA LEU A 71 7.70 -4.44 -10.39
C LEU A 71 8.85 -5.11 -11.13
N TYR A 72 9.00 -4.76 -12.40
CA TYR A 72 10.19 -5.13 -13.16
C TYR A 72 11.38 -4.41 -12.51
N GLN A 73 12.25 -5.17 -11.84
CA GLN A 73 13.53 -4.69 -11.37
C GLN A 73 14.49 -4.79 -12.55
N ASP A 74 14.86 -3.66 -13.13
CA ASP A 74 16.22 -3.45 -13.66
C ASP A 74 16.47 -1.92 -13.71
N ASP A 75 17.57 -1.55 -13.05
CA ASP A 75 18.24 -0.24 -13.01
C ASP A 75 17.74 0.83 -12.02
N CYS A 76 18.44 0.92 -10.87
CA CYS A 76 18.46 2.13 -10.05
C CYS A 76 19.33 3.20 -10.72
N ILE A 77 18.71 4.14 -11.43
CA ILE A 77 19.37 5.33 -11.96
C ILE A 77 19.20 6.47 -10.96
N LEU A 78 20.29 7.06 -10.49
CA LEU A 78 20.25 8.35 -9.79
C LEU A 78 20.54 9.45 -10.81
N MET A 79 19.56 10.33 -11.02
CA MET A 79 19.71 11.53 -11.86
C MET A 79 19.81 12.76 -10.96
N GLU A 80 20.93 13.48 -11.05
CA GLU A 80 21.13 14.75 -10.35
C GLU A 80 21.21 15.88 -11.37
N TYR A 81 20.29 16.86 -11.28
CA TYR A 81 20.25 18.04 -12.14
C TYR A 81 20.88 19.22 -11.42
N ILE A 82 21.96 19.76 -11.98
CA ILE A 82 22.64 20.94 -11.44
C ILE A 82 22.30 22.14 -12.32
N PRO A 83 21.47 23.09 -11.86
CA PRO A 83 21.21 24.31 -12.61
C PRO A 83 22.43 25.24 -12.56
N ASP A 84 22.79 25.82 -13.71
CA ASP A 84 23.79 26.89 -13.76
C ASP A 84 23.27 28.12 -13.00
N THR A 85 23.92 28.49 -11.90
CA THR A 85 23.57 29.69 -11.14
C THR A 85 24.31 30.92 -11.68
N CYS A 86 23.58 31.96 -12.09
CA CYS A 86 24.14 33.30 -12.24
C CYS A 86 24.28 34.00 -10.88
N SER A 87 25.14 35.02 -10.80
CA SER A 87 25.56 35.72 -9.58
C SER A 87 24.44 36.42 -8.78
N SER A 88 23.21 36.47 -9.30
CA SER A 88 22.05 37.14 -8.70
C SER A 88 20.97 36.22 -8.11
N GLY A 89 21.18 34.90 -8.09
CA GLY A 89 20.26 33.94 -7.42
C GLY A 89 19.37 33.13 -8.37
N ASN A 90 18.48 32.32 -7.78
CA ASN A 90 17.70 31.29 -8.48
C ASN A 90 16.48 31.88 -9.22
N HIS A 91 16.30 31.48 -10.49
CA HIS A 91 15.12 31.79 -11.30
C HIS A 91 14.44 30.51 -11.80
N VAL A 92 13.13 30.59 -12.11
CA VAL A 92 12.32 29.49 -12.68
C VAL A 92 12.03 29.70 -14.17
N TYR A 93 11.64 28.62 -14.86
CA TYR A 93 11.42 28.57 -16.30
C TYR A 93 10.44 29.65 -16.79
N GLY A 94 10.88 30.48 -17.74
CA GLY A 94 10.06 31.53 -18.37
C GLY A 94 10.21 32.95 -17.82
N GLN A 95 11.03 33.19 -16.78
CA GLN A 95 11.36 34.55 -16.34
C GLN A 95 12.42 35.21 -17.24
N ALA A 96 12.24 36.49 -17.56
CA ALA A 96 13.26 37.30 -18.22
C ALA A 96 14.31 37.78 -17.21
N CYS A 97 15.60 37.72 -17.59
CA CYS A 97 16.70 38.27 -16.80
C CYS A 97 16.94 39.76 -17.18
N GLU A 98 17.10 40.63 -16.18
CA GLU A 98 17.71 41.96 -16.40
C GLU A 98 19.23 41.76 -16.41
N TYR A 99 19.82 41.82 -17.61
CA TYR A 99 21.26 41.91 -17.76
C TYR A 99 21.64 43.39 -17.60
N ASP A 100 22.35 43.73 -16.52
CA ASP A 100 22.92 45.07 -16.34
C ASP A 100 24.06 45.24 -17.36
N GLU A 101 23.82 46.00 -18.41
CA GLU A 101 24.82 46.38 -19.41
C GLU A 101 25.85 47.34 -18.80
N ASP A 102 26.84 46.87 -18.03
CA ASP A 102 27.93 47.76 -17.59
C ASP A 102 29.31 47.10 -17.37
N ASP A 103 29.61 46.03 -18.09
CA ASP A 103 30.93 45.39 -18.06
C ASP A 103 31.53 45.15 -19.45
N GLY A 104 31.47 46.18 -20.31
CA GLY A 104 32.57 46.63 -21.19
C GLY A 104 33.35 45.61 -22.05
N ASN A 105 32.87 44.39 -22.24
CA ASN A 105 33.59 43.31 -22.92
C ASN A 105 32.78 42.84 -24.15
N PRO A 106 33.18 43.18 -25.38
CA PRO A 106 32.38 42.95 -26.57
C PRO A 106 32.35 41.48 -27.06
N ASN A 107 32.83 40.51 -26.26
CA ASN A 107 33.01 39.12 -26.70
C ASN A 107 32.44 38.04 -25.75
N THR A 108 31.57 38.39 -24.81
CA THR A 108 30.86 37.40 -23.99
C THR A 108 29.47 37.13 -24.57
N ASN A 109 29.34 36.05 -25.34
CA ASN A 109 28.04 35.50 -25.68
C ASN A 109 27.34 35.02 -24.39
N PRO A 110 25.99 35.11 -24.31
CA PRO A 110 25.25 34.54 -23.19
C PRO A 110 25.55 33.04 -23.08
N PRO A 111 25.71 32.48 -21.86
CA PRO A 111 25.86 31.04 -21.70
C PRO A 111 24.59 30.35 -22.23
N PRO A 112 24.73 29.18 -22.89
CA PRO A 112 23.58 28.44 -23.39
C PRO A 112 22.71 27.93 -22.23
N ASN A 113 21.40 27.92 -22.46
CA ASN A 113 20.38 27.51 -21.48
C ASN A 113 20.37 25.98 -21.27
N SER A 114 21.33 25.43 -20.55
CA SER A 114 21.28 24.01 -20.17
C SER A 114 22.10 23.74 -18.92
N GLY A 115 21.43 23.35 -17.83
CA GLY A 115 22.11 22.75 -16.67
C GLY A 115 22.74 21.40 -17.02
N GLU A 116 23.65 20.93 -16.17
CA GLU A 116 24.33 19.65 -16.31
C GLU A 116 23.50 18.54 -15.65
N ILE A 117 23.32 17.41 -16.35
CA ILE A 117 22.71 16.20 -15.81
C ILE A 117 23.83 15.19 -15.58
N ILE A 118 24.02 14.79 -14.32
CA ILE A 118 24.93 13.70 -13.96
C ILE A 118 24.10 12.44 -13.79
N VAL A 119 24.39 11.43 -14.61
CA VAL A 119 23.75 10.11 -14.53
C VAL A 119 24.74 9.15 -13.86
N THR A 120 24.37 8.64 -12.69
CA THR A 120 25.17 7.61 -11.99
C THR A 120 24.43 6.28 -12.01
N GLU A 121 25.03 5.30 -12.67
CA GLU A 121 24.53 3.93 -12.80
C GLU A 121 25.15 3.04 -11.71
N PHE A 122 24.31 2.39 -10.91
CA PHE A 122 24.77 1.45 -9.87
C PHE A 122 24.54 0.01 -10.31
N THR A 123 25.62 -0.68 -10.73
CA THR A 123 25.55 -2.12 -10.96
C THR A 123 25.77 -2.89 -9.65
N CYS A 124 24.76 -3.61 -9.17
CA CYS A 124 24.95 -4.61 -8.12
C CYS A 124 25.64 -5.84 -8.71
N ASN A 125 26.94 -6.01 -8.43
CA ASN A 125 27.70 -7.19 -8.88
C ASN A 125 27.52 -8.34 -7.87
N PRO A 126 26.88 -9.49 -8.22
CA PRO A 126 26.52 -10.54 -7.26
C PRO A 126 27.68 -11.46 -6.87
N SER A 127 28.93 -10.99 -6.90
CA SER A 127 30.07 -11.79 -6.46
C SER A 127 31.21 -10.94 -5.88
N GLY A 128 31.34 -10.96 -4.55
CA GLY A 128 32.42 -10.27 -3.85
C GLY A 128 32.31 -10.31 -2.34
N GLY A 129 32.47 -11.48 -1.73
CA GLY A 129 32.72 -11.56 -0.29
C GLY A 129 34.06 -10.89 0.07
N PRO A 130 34.20 -10.21 1.22
CA PRO A 130 35.47 -9.63 1.61
C PRO A 130 36.41 -10.72 2.14
N SER A 131 37.19 -11.30 1.23
CA SER A 131 38.44 -11.99 1.55
C SER A 131 39.53 -10.96 1.81
N GLY A 132 40.10 -11.00 3.02
CA GLY A 132 41.18 -10.11 3.43
C GLY A 132 42.47 -10.29 2.62
N GLY A 133 43.22 -9.20 2.49
CA GLY A 133 44.57 -9.17 1.95
C GLY A 133 45.32 -7.96 2.50
N GLY A 134 46.17 -8.20 3.49
CA GLY A 134 47.11 -7.20 4.00
C GLY A 134 48.45 -7.22 3.26
N ALA A 135 49.20 -6.13 3.40
CA ALA A 135 50.67 -6.07 3.53
C ALA A 135 51.13 -4.59 3.54
N PRO A 136 52.35 -4.23 4.02
CA PRO A 136 53.27 -4.98 4.88
C PRO A 136 53.73 -4.20 6.13
N SER A 137 54.33 -4.98 7.02
CA SER A 137 55.01 -4.60 8.26
C SER A 137 56.21 -3.66 8.09
N ASN A 138 56.39 -2.78 9.07
CA ASN A 138 57.66 -2.34 9.67
C ASN A 138 57.27 -1.81 11.07
N GLY A 139 57.81 -2.19 12.22
CA GLY A 139 58.91 -3.03 12.65
C GLY A 139 59.18 -2.61 14.12
N GLY A 140 59.50 -3.55 15.01
CA GLY A 140 60.03 -3.21 16.35
C GLY A 140 59.38 -3.93 17.52
N THR A 141 60.21 -4.71 18.20
CA THR A 141 59.99 -5.67 19.30
C THR A 141 59.60 -5.07 20.68
N PRO A 142 59.07 -5.91 21.62
CA PRO A 142 58.55 -5.58 22.98
C PRO A 142 59.69 -5.59 24.04
N PRO A 143 59.53 -5.51 25.41
CA PRO A 143 58.39 -5.78 26.32
C PRO A 143 58.39 -4.85 27.60
N PRO A 144 58.04 -5.21 28.87
CA PRO A 144 57.15 -6.22 29.47
C PRO A 144 56.15 -5.68 30.56
N TYR A 145 55.13 -6.49 30.85
CA TYR A 145 54.54 -6.86 32.17
C TYR A 145 54.48 -5.89 33.39
N ASN A 146 53.28 -5.88 34.01
CA ASN A 146 52.92 -5.91 35.45
C ASN A 146 52.10 -4.70 36.02
N PRO A 147 51.31 -4.88 37.11
CA PRO A 147 49.93 -4.41 37.20
C PRO A 147 49.80 -3.34 38.30
N GLY A 148 48.67 -2.65 38.39
CA GLY A 148 48.47 -1.76 39.52
C GLY A 148 47.24 -0.88 39.42
N ASN A 149 46.32 -1.13 40.35
CA ASN A 149 45.20 -0.26 40.70
C ASN A 149 45.64 1.18 40.99
N GLY A 150 44.78 2.16 40.69
CA GLY A 150 44.86 3.48 41.30
C GLY A 150 44.02 4.53 40.58
N HIS A 151 42.94 4.97 41.24
CA HIS A 151 42.10 6.10 40.85
C HIS A 151 42.88 7.38 40.52
N GLY A 152 42.41 8.16 39.54
CA GLY A 152 42.90 9.52 39.33
C GLY A 152 42.50 10.16 38.00
N ASN A 153 41.29 10.74 38.00
CA ASN A 153 40.78 11.86 37.20
C ASN A 153 41.73 12.53 36.18
N GLY A 154 41.30 12.59 34.91
CA GLY A 154 41.95 13.33 33.82
C GLY A 154 41.02 13.53 32.63
N SER A 155 40.35 14.67 32.61
CA SER A 155 39.43 15.17 31.57
C SER A 155 40.09 15.29 30.19
N THR A 156 39.42 14.78 29.15
CA THR A 156 39.31 15.32 27.77
C THR A 156 38.27 14.42 27.08
N GLY A 157 37.08 14.88 26.71
CA GLY A 157 36.84 15.80 25.59
C GLY A 157 36.22 14.99 24.44
N GLY A 158 34.90 14.89 24.42
CA GLY A 158 34.15 14.11 23.41
C GLY A 158 32.66 14.08 23.74
N ASN A 159 32.06 15.26 23.84
CA ASN A 159 30.63 15.44 24.03
C ASN A 159 29.92 15.03 22.73
N THR A 160 29.50 13.78 22.60
CA THR A 160 28.49 13.39 21.61
C THR A 160 27.14 13.84 22.15
N SER A 161 26.84 15.12 21.96
CA SER A 161 25.47 15.61 22.02
C SER A 161 24.70 14.93 20.90
N SER A 162 24.01 13.83 21.22
CA SER A 162 22.85 13.41 20.45
C SER A 162 21.88 14.58 20.40
N PRO A 163 21.41 15.02 19.23
CA PRO A 163 20.31 15.97 19.17
C PRO A 163 19.05 15.20 19.58
N THR A 164 18.77 15.16 20.89
CA THR A 164 17.41 14.92 21.38
C THR A 164 16.64 16.22 21.23
N THR A 165 16.12 16.47 20.03
CA THR A 165 15.07 17.46 19.84
C THR A 165 13.77 16.83 20.32
N SER A 166 13.56 16.78 21.63
CA SER A 166 12.24 16.52 22.18
C SER A 166 11.41 17.78 21.99
N CYS A 167 10.55 17.81 20.98
CA CYS A 167 9.42 18.75 20.96
C CYS A 167 8.44 18.34 22.07
N LYS A 168 8.72 18.77 23.31
CA LYS A 168 7.73 18.74 24.38
C LYS A 168 6.80 19.94 24.21
N GLY A 169 5.85 19.82 23.28
CA GLY A 169 4.59 20.55 23.35
C GLY A 169 3.73 19.94 24.45
N LYS A 170 3.12 20.77 25.30
CA LYS A 170 2.11 20.30 26.24
C LYS A 170 0.86 19.92 25.44
N CYS A 171 0.36 18.69 25.58
CA CYS A 171 -1.00 18.37 25.17
C CYS A 171 -1.97 19.29 25.93
N VAL A 172 -2.70 20.13 25.19
CA VAL A 172 -3.82 20.90 25.73
C VAL A 172 -5.06 20.02 25.58
N PRO A 173 -5.86 19.79 26.63
CA PRO A 173 -7.14 19.09 26.49
C PRO A 173 -8.03 19.86 25.52
N ILE A 174 -8.62 19.15 24.56
CA ILE A 174 -9.58 19.71 23.60
C ILE A 174 -10.87 20.04 24.35
N GLY A 175 -10.89 21.23 24.93
CA GLY A 175 -12.05 21.90 25.47
C GLY A 175 -11.83 23.37 25.18
N ASP A 176 -12.51 23.87 24.16
CA ASP A 176 -12.53 25.26 23.72
C ASP A 176 -11.15 25.83 23.33
N ILE A 177 -10.58 25.35 22.22
CA ILE A 177 -9.57 26.12 21.49
C ILE A 177 -10.33 27.16 20.67
N ASP A 178 -10.36 28.40 21.17
CA ASP A 178 -10.74 29.57 20.39
C ASP A 178 -9.64 29.78 19.33
N PHE A 179 -9.82 29.18 18.15
CA PHE A 179 -8.92 29.42 17.01
C PHE A 179 -9.15 30.87 16.57
N GLU A 180 -8.33 31.80 17.07
CA GLU A 180 -8.22 33.11 16.44
C GLU A 180 -7.71 32.87 15.00
N CYS A 181 -8.58 33.01 14.00
CA CYS A 181 -8.16 33.01 12.60
C CYS A 181 -7.33 34.27 12.37
N THR A 182 -6.03 34.15 12.60
CA THR A 182 -5.08 35.26 12.42
C THR A 182 -4.71 35.47 10.95
N GLY A 183 -5.07 34.53 10.07
CA GLY A 183 -4.96 34.65 8.63
C GLY A 183 -5.76 35.85 8.12
N THR A 184 -5.06 36.83 7.55
CA THR A 184 -5.67 38.01 6.92
C THR A 184 -5.91 37.81 5.42
N GLU A 185 -5.47 36.68 4.88
CA GLU A 185 -5.63 36.31 3.48
C GLU A 185 -7.05 35.78 3.21
N PRO A 186 -7.68 36.17 2.10
CA PRO A 186 -8.93 35.57 1.67
C PRO A 186 -8.73 34.09 1.32
N PHE A 187 -9.62 33.21 1.81
CA PHE A 187 -9.62 31.80 1.46
C PHE A 187 -10.03 31.61 -0.01
N ASN A 188 -9.02 31.48 -0.88
CA ASN A 188 -9.14 31.38 -2.33
C ASN A 188 -8.30 30.20 -2.85
N GLY A 189 -8.57 29.74 -4.07
CA GLY A 189 -7.87 28.64 -4.72
C GLY A 189 -8.76 27.42 -4.92
N PRO A 190 -8.23 26.30 -5.44
CA PRO A 190 -8.94 25.03 -5.56
C PRO A 190 -9.63 24.59 -4.26
N SER A 191 -8.93 24.68 -3.13
CA SER A 191 -9.43 24.32 -1.79
C SER A 191 -10.64 25.12 -1.32
N ALA A 192 -10.92 26.29 -1.93
CA ALA A 192 -12.12 27.08 -1.63
C ALA A 192 -13.42 26.43 -2.13
N ASN A 193 -13.34 25.41 -2.98
CA ASN A 193 -14.50 24.66 -3.46
C ASN A 193 -14.84 23.45 -2.59
N LEU A 194 -13.96 23.05 -1.66
CA LEU A 194 -14.20 21.95 -0.74
C LEU A 194 -15.26 22.30 0.31
N ASN A 195 -15.98 21.29 0.78
CA ASN A 195 -16.98 21.42 1.83
C ASN A 195 -16.34 21.35 3.23
N LEU A 196 -15.50 22.34 3.56
CA LEU A 196 -14.79 22.44 4.83
C LEU A 196 -15.61 23.18 5.91
N SER A 197 -15.47 22.73 7.16
CA SER A 197 -15.92 23.43 8.35
C SER A 197 -15.17 24.75 8.56
N ALA A 198 -15.72 25.61 9.42
CA ALA A 198 -15.08 26.88 9.74
C ALA A 198 -13.72 26.67 10.43
N GLU A 199 -13.61 25.63 11.27
CA GLU A 199 -12.39 25.23 11.95
C GLU A 199 -11.31 24.78 10.97
N GLU A 200 -11.66 23.96 9.97
CA GLU A 200 -10.74 23.49 8.93
C GLU A 200 -10.25 24.62 8.03
N VAL A 201 -11.14 25.51 7.60
CA VAL A 201 -10.76 26.72 6.85
C VAL A 201 -9.79 27.58 7.67
N CYS A 202 -10.08 27.77 8.96
CA CYS A 202 -9.21 28.54 9.86
C CYS A 202 -7.83 27.89 10.03
N PHE A 203 -7.80 26.56 10.16
CA PHE A 203 -6.57 25.78 10.26
C PHE A 203 -5.70 25.96 9.01
N LEU A 204 -6.27 25.86 7.81
CA LEU A 204 -5.54 26.07 6.56
C LEU A 204 -5.03 27.50 6.40
N LEU A 205 -5.83 28.52 6.76
CA LEU A 205 -5.40 29.92 6.73
C LEU A 205 -4.24 30.22 7.68
N ASN A 206 -4.13 29.48 8.78
CA ASN A 206 -3.00 29.56 9.71
C ASN A 206 -1.82 28.66 9.29
N ASN A 207 -1.99 27.77 8.31
CA ASN A 207 -0.99 26.82 7.80
C ASN A 207 -0.87 26.89 6.27
N LEU A 208 -0.42 28.04 5.75
CA LEU A 208 -0.39 28.29 4.30
C LEU A 208 0.39 27.26 3.49
N LEU A 209 1.44 26.63 4.04
CA LEU A 209 2.16 25.55 3.37
C LEU A 209 1.28 24.32 3.12
N LEU A 210 0.47 23.92 4.11
CA LEU A 210 -0.46 22.80 3.97
C LEU A 210 -1.59 23.15 2.98
N LYS A 211 -2.02 24.42 2.99
CA LYS A 211 -2.98 24.93 2.01
C LYS A 211 -2.41 24.87 0.59
N ASP A 212 -1.19 25.30 0.37
CA ASP A 212 -0.54 25.27 -0.95
C ASP A 212 -0.35 23.82 -1.45
N GLN A 213 -0.01 22.89 -0.55
CA GLN A 213 0.04 21.45 -0.86
C GLN A 213 -1.34 20.91 -1.29
N LEU A 214 -2.38 21.23 -0.53
CA LEU A 214 -3.76 20.84 -0.83
C LEU A 214 -4.24 21.40 -2.18
N ASP A 215 -3.95 22.68 -2.45
CA ASP A 215 -4.30 23.31 -3.72
C ASP A 215 -3.57 22.65 -4.90
N THR A 216 -2.28 22.32 -4.73
CA THR A 216 -1.50 21.60 -5.76
C THR A 216 -2.13 20.24 -6.05
N TYR A 217 -2.44 19.47 -4.99
CA TYR A 217 -3.10 18.18 -5.13
C TYR A 217 -4.45 18.27 -5.87
N LEU A 218 -5.27 19.27 -5.54
CA LEU A 218 -6.57 19.48 -6.19
C LEU A 218 -6.45 19.89 -7.66
N GLU A 219 -5.38 20.60 -8.03
CA GLU A 219 -5.10 20.94 -9.44
C GLU A 219 -4.67 19.71 -10.26
N GLU A 220 -3.93 18.78 -9.65
CA GLU A 220 -3.38 17.60 -10.31
C GLU A 220 -4.37 16.43 -10.35
N ASN A 221 -5.04 16.14 -9.23
CA ASN A 221 -5.83 14.91 -9.03
C ASN A 221 -7.34 15.17 -8.95
N GLY A 222 -7.76 16.31 -8.40
CA GLY A 222 -9.16 16.72 -8.34
C GLY A 222 -10.08 15.82 -7.50
N ASN A 223 -9.56 15.10 -6.49
CA ASN A 223 -10.36 14.30 -5.57
C ASN A 223 -10.75 15.08 -4.30
N ASP A 224 -11.95 15.67 -4.33
CA ASP A 224 -12.46 16.48 -3.22
C ASP A 224 -12.62 15.69 -1.91
N GLU A 225 -13.07 14.43 -1.95
CA GLU A 225 -13.34 13.64 -0.73
C GLU A 225 -12.06 13.27 0.01
N PHE A 226 -11.01 12.87 -0.74
CA PHE A 226 -9.70 12.64 -0.15
C PHE A 226 -9.11 13.93 0.42
N ALA A 227 -9.22 15.03 -0.33
CA ALA A 227 -8.74 16.34 0.11
C ALA A 227 -9.45 16.81 1.39
N GLU A 228 -10.78 16.66 1.48
CA GLU A 228 -11.55 16.96 2.70
C GLU A 228 -11.10 16.08 3.88
N ALA A 229 -10.97 14.77 3.66
CA ALA A 229 -10.51 13.84 4.70
C ALA A 229 -9.06 14.09 5.15
N ALA A 230 -8.19 14.57 4.24
CA ALA A 230 -6.82 14.94 4.53
C ALA A 230 -6.75 16.20 5.42
N VAL A 231 -7.62 17.19 5.18
CA VAL A 231 -7.71 18.40 6.02
C VAL A 231 -8.21 18.05 7.42
N GLU A 232 -9.23 17.19 7.53
CA GLU A 232 -9.71 16.67 8.82
C GLU A 232 -8.57 15.98 9.58
N ALA A 233 -7.83 15.09 8.90
CA ALA A 233 -6.70 14.38 9.49
C ALA A 233 -5.64 15.37 10.00
N TRP A 234 -5.20 16.34 9.19
CA TRP A 234 -4.23 17.33 9.64
C TRP A 234 -4.69 18.19 10.81
N LEU A 235 -5.95 18.62 10.81
CA LEU A 235 -6.53 19.40 11.92
C LEU A 235 -6.46 18.62 13.24
N LEU A 236 -6.62 17.30 13.18
CA LEU A 236 -6.65 16.40 14.34
C LEU A 236 -5.31 15.71 14.62
N ASP A 237 -4.21 16.17 14.01
CA ASP A 237 -2.86 15.60 14.17
C ASP A 237 -2.74 14.16 13.63
N GLY A 238 -3.45 13.83 12.56
CA GLY A 238 -3.22 12.66 11.69
C GLY A 238 -2.03 12.86 10.74
N GLU A 239 -1.86 11.94 9.79
CA GLU A 239 -0.85 12.00 8.74
C GLU A 239 -1.48 11.76 7.36
N VAL A 240 -0.93 12.43 6.35
CA VAL A 240 -1.39 12.33 4.96
C VAL A 240 -0.16 12.08 4.11
N ASP A 241 -0.18 10.99 3.36
CA ASP A 241 0.75 10.70 2.28
C ASP A 241 0.08 11.06 0.96
N TRP A 242 0.60 12.08 0.29
CA TRP A 242 0.05 12.59 -0.96
C TRP A 242 0.50 11.77 -2.17
N ASP A 243 1.66 11.13 -2.08
CA ASP A 243 2.17 10.27 -3.15
C ASP A 243 1.36 8.96 -3.15
N GLU A 244 1.15 8.36 -1.97
CA GLU A 244 0.39 7.11 -1.83
C GLU A 244 -1.14 7.30 -1.72
N GLU A 245 -1.64 8.54 -1.74
CA GLU A 245 -3.04 8.90 -1.45
C GLU A 245 -3.62 8.15 -0.23
N LEU A 246 -2.84 8.17 0.86
CA LEU A 246 -3.10 7.44 2.08
C LEU A 246 -3.25 8.39 3.27
N ILE A 247 -4.34 8.25 4.02
CA ILE A 247 -4.58 8.97 5.26
C ILE A 247 -4.43 8.01 6.44
N LEU A 248 -3.52 8.34 7.36
CA LEU A 248 -3.45 7.77 8.68
C LEU A 248 -4.16 8.70 9.67
N ASP A 249 -5.41 8.39 9.96
CA ASP A 249 -6.27 9.21 10.80
C ASP A 249 -5.76 9.28 12.26
N SER A 250 -6.07 10.38 12.95
CA SER A 250 -5.57 10.66 14.29
C SER A 250 -5.95 9.59 15.31
N ASP A 251 -7.12 8.96 15.18
CA ASP A 251 -7.57 7.93 16.12
C ASP A 251 -6.65 6.70 16.08
N LEU A 252 -6.25 6.28 14.87
CA LEU A 252 -5.33 5.17 14.70
C LEU A 252 -3.90 5.57 15.09
N LYS A 253 -3.42 6.73 14.61
CA LYS A 253 -2.06 7.23 14.90
C LYS A 253 -1.80 7.41 16.39
N ASN A 254 -2.79 7.93 17.13
CA ASN A 254 -2.67 8.17 18.57
C ASN A 254 -2.90 6.92 19.42
N ASN A 255 -3.48 5.86 18.84
CA ASN A 255 -3.56 4.56 19.48
C ASN A 255 -2.20 3.85 19.41
N THR A 256 -1.42 3.91 20.50
CA THR A 256 -0.07 3.30 20.58
C THR A 256 -0.01 1.85 20.10
N CYS A 257 -1.06 1.07 20.39
CA CYS A 257 -1.13 -0.32 19.99
C CYS A 257 -1.22 -0.44 18.46
N LEU A 258 -2.26 0.16 17.86
CA LEU A 258 -2.48 0.10 16.41
C LEU A 258 -1.34 0.75 15.62
N ASN A 259 -0.91 1.94 16.03
CA ASN A 259 0.16 2.65 15.34
C ASN A 259 1.49 1.88 15.37
N SER A 260 1.84 1.27 16.51
CA SER A 260 3.06 0.44 16.59
C SER A 260 3.00 -0.77 15.66
N VAL A 261 1.84 -1.42 15.54
CA VAL A 261 1.67 -2.56 14.63
C VAL A 261 1.70 -2.10 13.18
N TYR A 262 1.06 -0.98 12.85
CA TYR A 262 1.07 -0.40 11.51
C TYR A 262 2.49 -0.05 11.03
N ILE A 263 3.27 0.66 11.85
CA ILE A 263 4.66 1.03 11.52
C ILE A 263 5.53 -0.20 11.27
N GLU A 264 5.39 -1.25 12.07
CA GLU A 264 6.17 -2.49 11.89
C GLU A 264 5.65 -3.30 10.69
N MET A 265 4.34 -3.33 10.43
CA MET A 265 3.77 -3.94 9.23
C MET A 265 4.23 -3.23 7.95
N GLY A 266 4.39 -1.91 7.97
CA GLY A 266 4.95 -1.14 6.84
C GLY A 266 6.36 -1.59 6.42
N LYS A 267 7.09 -2.30 7.29
CA LYS A 267 8.41 -2.88 6.98
C LYS A 267 8.31 -4.28 6.35
N ALA A 268 7.16 -4.93 6.43
CA ALA A 268 6.91 -6.23 5.81
C ALA A 268 6.64 -6.03 4.31
N PRO A 269 7.52 -6.54 3.41
CA PRO A 269 7.41 -6.29 1.97
C PRO A 269 6.06 -6.64 1.36
N THR A 270 5.43 -7.73 1.80
CA THR A 270 4.11 -8.16 1.32
C THR A 270 3.04 -7.16 1.69
N PHE A 271 3.05 -6.65 2.93
CA PHE A 271 2.09 -5.63 3.35
C PHE A 271 2.32 -4.30 2.62
N ALA A 272 3.58 -3.86 2.52
CA ALA A 272 3.94 -2.65 1.79
C ALA A 272 3.53 -2.71 0.31
N ASN A 273 3.72 -3.85 -0.36
CA ASN A 273 3.30 -4.04 -1.75
C ASN A 273 1.77 -4.02 -1.94
N TYR A 274 1.02 -4.41 -0.91
CA TYR A 274 -0.43 -4.29 -0.95
C TYR A 274 -0.90 -2.86 -0.69
N LEU A 275 -0.20 -2.12 0.17
CA LEU A 275 -0.44 -0.71 0.42
C LEU A 275 -0.13 0.15 -0.82
N SER A 276 0.95 -0.15 -1.55
CA SER A 276 1.30 0.55 -2.79
C SER A 276 0.32 0.32 -3.95
N ASN A 277 -0.69 -0.55 -3.80
CA ASN A 277 -1.77 -0.61 -4.79
C ASN A 277 -2.66 0.64 -4.79
N PHE A 278 -2.59 1.45 -3.74
CA PHE A 278 -3.32 2.70 -3.58
C PHE A 278 -2.53 3.93 -4.05
N ASP A 279 -1.29 3.73 -4.51
CA ASP A 279 -0.39 4.78 -5.02
C ASP A 279 -0.99 5.56 -6.21
N SER A 280 -0.84 6.89 -6.16
CA SER A 280 -1.57 7.91 -6.94
C SER A 280 -1.41 7.77 -8.46
N ASP A 281 -0.25 7.34 -8.94
CA ASP A 281 0.04 7.25 -10.37
C ASP A 281 -0.79 6.18 -11.11
N MET A 282 -1.36 5.21 -10.38
CA MET A 282 -2.01 4.01 -10.97
C MET A 282 -3.24 3.50 -10.21
N SER A 283 -3.61 4.11 -9.08
CA SER A 283 -4.78 3.71 -8.30
C SER A 283 -6.05 4.41 -8.78
N VAL A 284 -7.16 3.70 -8.66
CA VAL A 284 -8.51 4.27 -8.84
C VAL A 284 -9.16 4.58 -7.51
N ALA A 285 -8.47 4.36 -6.39
CA ALA A 285 -9.02 4.51 -5.05
C ALA A 285 -7.96 5.01 -4.07
N ASN A 286 -8.42 5.78 -3.10
CA ASN A 286 -7.63 6.37 -2.04
C ASN A 286 -7.94 5.60 -0.75
N LEU A 287 -7.05 5.66 0.23
CA LEU A 287 -7.19 4.85 1.45
C LEU A 287 -7.15 5.70 2.72
N LYS A 288 -8.11 5.49 3.63
CA LYS A 288 -8.11 6.05 4.99
C LYS A 288 -8.06 4.91 6.02
N LEU A 289 -7.08 4.94 6.91
CA LEU A 289 -6.97 4.05 8.06
C LEU A 289 -7.34 4.82 9.33
N THR A 290 -8.35 4.35 10.07
CA THR A 290 -8.85 4.99 11.31
C THR A 290 -9.23 3.93 12.35
N SER A 291 -9.58 4.33 13.57
CA SER A 291 -10.09 3.44 14.61
C SER A 291 -11.21 4.08 15.41
N ASN A 292 -12.09 3.25 15.99
CA ASN A 292 -13.08 3.74 16.95
C ASN A 292 -13.60 2.60 17.85
N THR A 293 -14.54 2.94 18.73
CA THR A 293 -15.20 2.02 19.67
C THR A 293 -16.63 1.66 19.27
N ASN A 294 -17.08 2.04 18.07
CA ASN A 294 -18.48 1.93 17.63
C ASN A 294 -18.77 0.68 16.78
N LEU A 295 -17.74 -0.06 16.36
CA LEU A 295 -17.91 -1.31 15.62
C LEU A 295 -18.60 -2.38 16.47
N ILE A 296 -19.34 -3.26 15.80
CA ILE A 296 -20.11 -4.34 16.42
C ILE A 296 -19.20 -5.20 17.31
N SER A 297 -19.75 -5.66 18.44
CA SER A 297 -19.02 -6.52 19.38
C SER A 297 -18.48 -7.78 18.68
N GLY A 298 -17.20 -8.07 18.89
CA GLY A 298 -16.49 -9.18 18.24
C GLY A 298 -15.91 -8.88 16.86
N THR A 299 -16.17 -7.71 16.26
CA THR A 299 -15.56 -7.28 15.00
C THR A 299 -14.18 -6.67 15.24
N ASN A 300 -13.15 -7.20 14.62
CA ASN A 300 -11.76 -6.72 14.80
C ASN A 300 -11.49 -5.41 14.07
N ALA A 301 -12.01 -5.28 12.86
CA ALA A 301 -11.97 -4.11 12.01
C ALA A 301 -13.04 -4.28 10.91
N GLN A 302 -13.23 -3.23 10.10
CA GLN A 302 -14.15 -3.26 8.96
C GLN A 302 -13.61 -2.37 7.84
N THR A 303 -13.49 -2.93 6.64
CA THR A 303 -13.34 -2.16 5.40
C THR A 303 -14.70 -1.76 4.83
N SER A 304 -14.89 -0.46 4.59
CA SER A 304 -16.08 0.11 3.96
C SER A 304 -15.93 0.18 2.43
N PRO A 305 -17.01 -0.03 1.66
CA PRO A 305 -16.98 0.19 0.21
C PRO A 305 -16.62 1.65 -0.11
N PRO A 306 -15.95 1.90 -1.26
CA PRO A 306 -15.51 3.24 -1.63
C PRO A 306 -16.67 4.21 -1.76
N GLN A 307 -16.52 5.38 -1.13
CA GLN A 307 -17.32 6.57 -1.37
C GLN A 307 -16.41 7.63 -1.98
N ASN A 308 -16.75 8.15 -3.15
CA ASN A 308 -15.93 9.11 -3.91
C ASN A 308 -14.45 8.71 -3.99
N TYR A 309 -14.21 7.47 -4.41
CA TYR A 309 -12.91 6.83 -4.49
C TYR A 309 -12.19 6.56 -3.15
N LEU A 310 -12.69 7.06 -2.02
CA LEU A 310 -12.10 6.82 -0.70
C LEU A 310 -12.61 5.51 -0.07
N ILE A 311 -11.70 4.58 0.16
CA ILE A 311 -11.92 3.35 0.94
C ILE A 311 -11.50 3.62 2.38
N THR A 312 -12.35 3.27 3.35
CA THR A 312 -12.03 3.45 4.77
C THR A 312 -11.92 2.12 5.47
N ILE A 313 -10.80 1.89 6.15
CA ILE A 313 -10.61 0.79 7.09
C ILE A 313 -10.73 1.34 8.51
N THR A 314 -11.68 0.81 9.27
CA THR A 314 -11.89 1.18 10.67
C THR A 314 -11.51 0.02 11.59
N PHE A 315 -10.54 0.23 12.49
CA PHE A 315 -10.15 -0.75 13.50
C PHE A 315 -10.99 -0.60 14.78
N ASN A 316 -11.36 -1.72 15.41
CA ASN A 316 -12.14 -1.70 16.65
C ASN A 316 -11.24 -1.65 17.88
N GLU A 317 -11.22 -0.51 18.55
CA GLU A 317 -10.42 -0.30 19.75
C GLU A 317 -10.83 -1.21 20.91
N ASN A 318 -12.10 -1.64 20.96
CA ASN A 318 -12.58 -2.54 22.00
C ASN A 318 -12.02 -3.97 21.89
N ASN A 319 -11.37 -4.32 20.77
CA ASN A 319 -10.87 -5.67 20.54
C ASN A 319 -9.34 -5.75 20.49
N LEU A 320 -8.62 -4.75 21.01
CA LEU A 320 -7.14 -4.72 20.98
C LEU A 320 -6.45 -5.54 22.09
N ASP A 321 -7.21 -6.12 23.02
CA ASP A 321 -6.74 -7.06 24.06
C ASP A 321 -6.38 -8.43 23.45
N ARG A 322 -5.39 -8.41 22.54
CA ARG A 322 -4.85 -9.58 21.82
C ARG A 322 -3.39 -9.34 21.41
N PRO A 323 -2.60 -10.38 21.10
CA PRO A 323 -1.19 -10.20 20.74
C PRO A 323 -1.00 -9.42 19.43
N ASN A 324 0.12 -8.68 19.33
CA ASN A 324 0.44 -7.83 18.18
C ASN A 324 0.36 -8.56 16.85
N LEU A 325 0.83 -9.80 16.74
CA LEU A 325 0.73 -10.58 15.50
C LEU A 325 -0.73 -10.85 15.08
N SER A 326 -1.65 -10.99 16.04
CA SER A 326 -3.09 -11.14 15.75
C SER A 326 -3.70 -9.82 15.23
N ILE A 327 -3.16 -8.67 15.66
CA ILE A 327 -3.51 -7.34 15.15
C ILE A 327 -2.90 -7.10 13.76
N ALA A 328 -1.64 -7.47 13.55
CA ALA A 328 -0.97 -7.47 12.24
C ALA A 328 -1.77 -8.26 11.19
N ARG A 329 -2.30 -9.43 11.58
CA ARG A 329 -3.22 -10.23 10.76
C ARG A 329 -4.48 -9.46 10.39
N THR A 330 -5.00 -8.63 11.30
CA THR A 330 -6.17 -7.77 11.02
C THR A 330 -5.80 -6.74 9.96
N PHE A 331 -4.65 -6.07 10.06
CA PHE A 331 -4.19 -5.09 9.07
C PHE A 331 -4.14 -5.68 7.65
N ILE A 332 -3.41 -6.78 7.44
CA ILE A 332 -3.33 -7.38 6.10
C ILE A 332 -4.68 -7.92 5.61
N HIS A 333 -5.53 -8.44 6.51
CA HIS A 333 -6.88 -8.90 6.16
C HIS A 333 -7.74 -7.76 5.61
N GLU A 334 -7.80 -6.62 6.30
CA GLU A 334 -8.59 -5.47 5.85
C GLU A 334 -8.01 -4.80 4.60
N ILE A 335 -6.68 -4.80 4.43
CA ILE A 335 -6.03 -4.29 3.22
C ILE A 335 -6.37 -5.17 2.00
N ILE A 336 -6.47 -6.50 2.17
CA ILE A 336 -6.97 -7.38 1.10
C ILE A 336 -8.42 -7.03 0.76
N HIS A 337 -9.29 -6.76 1.74
CA HIS A 337 -10.64 -6.24 1.46
C HIS A 337 -10.61 -4.92 0.68
N ALA A 338 -9.73 -4.00 1.06
CA ALA A 338 -9.57 -2.73 0.35
C ALA A 338 -9.11 -2.95 -1.10
N GLU A 339 -8.18 -3.88 -1.35
CA GLU A 339 -7.73 -4.23 -2.69
C GLU A 339 -8.86 -4.84 -3.53
N VAL A 340 -9.71 -5.68 -2.93
CA VAL A 340 -10.92 -6.19 -3.59
C VAL A 340 -11.83 -5.02 -3.99
N PHE A 341 -12.06 -4.05 -3.10
CA PHE A 341 -12.86 -2.87 -3.42
C PHE A 341 -12.24 -1.98 -4.49
N ARG A 342 -10.91 -1.78 -4.49
CA ARG A 342 -10.20 -1.04 -5.54
C ARG A 342 -10.38 -1.70 -6.91
N LYS A 343 -10.27 -3.03 -6.99
CA LYS A 343 -10.52 -3.79 -8.23
C LYS A 343 -11.96 -3.66 -8.71
N LEU A 344 -12.92 -3.77 -7.78
CA LEU A 344 -14.33 -3.53 -8.09
C LEU A 344 -14.48 -2.12 -8.69
N LEU A 345 -13.99 -1.10 -7.99
CA LEU A 345 -14.11 0.29 -8.42
C LEU A 345 -13.49 0.54 -9.81
N SER A 346 -12.33 -0.07 -10.09
CA SER A 346 -11.66 0.00 -11.40
C SER A 346 -12.54 -0.54 -12.53
N ALA A 347 -13.28 -1.63 -12.28
CA ALA A 347 -14.22 -2.16 -13.25
C ALA A 347 -15.54 -1.38 -13.33
N ALA A 348 -15.91 -0.66 -12.27
CA ALA A 348 -17.10 0.20 -12.25
C ALA A 348 -16.96 1.40 -13.16
N ASN A 349 -15.74 1.95 -13.25
CA ASN A 349 -15.49 3.26 -13.84
C ASN A 349 -16.46 4.32 -13.28
N GLN A 350 -16.70 4.25 -11.97
CA GLN A 350 -17.56 5.15 -11.20
C GLN A 350 -16.89 5.49 -9.87
N PRO A 351 -17.14 6.68 -9.30
CA PRO A 351 -16.56 7.12 -8.02
C PRO A 351 -17.06 6.36 -6.80
N ASN A 352 -18.14 5.60 -6.91
CA ASN A 352 -18.84 5.03 -5.76
C ASN A 352 -19.22 3.57 -6.00
N LEU A 353 -19.07 2.72 -4.98
CA LEU A 353 -19.68 1.39 -4.95
C LEU A 353 -20.82 1.35 -3.93
N ASN A 354 -21.92 2.00 -4.27
CA ASN A 354 -23.08 2.10 -3.38
C ASN A 354 -24.05 0.92 -3.56
N TYR A 355 -23.56 -0.31 -3.38
CA TYR A 355 -24.40 -1.50 -3.57
C TYR A 355 -25.51 -1.65 -2.53
N THR A 356 -25.44 -0.93 -1.41
CA THR A 356 -26.52 -0.88 -0.41
C THR A 356 -27.74 -0.10 -0.93
N GLN A 357 -27.55 0.78 -1.92
CA GLN A 357 -28.63 1.48 -2.63
C GLN A 357 -28.99 0.82 -3.98
N TYR A 358 -28.15 -0.09 -4.47
CA TYR A 358 -28.47 -0.84 -5.68
C TYR A 358 -29.57 -1.86 -5.40
N THR A 359 -30.50 -1.98 -6.34
CA THR A 359 -31.32 -3.18 -6.46
C THR A 359 -30.44 -4.40 -6.70
N GLU A 360 -30.90 -5.60 -6.34
CA GLU A 360 -30.15 -6.83 -6.59
C GLU A 360 -29.78 -7.01 -8.08
N GLU A 361 -30.65 -6.56 -8.99
CA GLU A 361 -30.40 -6.59 -10.44
C GLU A 361 -29.30 -5.61 -10.86
N GLN A 362 -29.30 -4.39 -10.32
CA GLN A 362 -28.22 -3.41 -10.57
C GLN A 362 -26.88 -3.94 -10.08
N TRP A 363 -26.84 -4.52 -8.87
CA TRP A 363 -25.62 -5.11 -8.35
C TRP A 363 -25.16 -6.32 -9.17
N ARG A 364 -26.10 -7.15 -9.64
CA ARG A 364 -25.77 -8.31 -10.49
C ARG A 364 -25.22 -7.89 -11.84
N ASN A 365 -25.87 -6.94 -12.52
CA ASN A 365 -25.41 -6.41 -13.80
C ASN A 365 -24.03 -5.77 -13.69
N TYR A 366 -23.78 -5.08 -12.58
CA TYR A 366 -22.46 -4.56 -12.26
C TYR A 366 -21.41 -5.68 -12.13
N ILE A 367 -21.68 -6.71 -11.34
CA ILE A 367 -20.75 -7.84 -11.18
C ILE A 367 -20.50 -8.54 -12.52
N ILE A 368 -21.49 -8.68 -13.40
CA ILE A 368 -21.30 -9.26 -14.75
C ILE A 368 -20.21 -8.51 -15.55
N ASN A 369 -20.05 -7.21 -15.36
CA ASN A 369 -19.01 -6.43 -16.04
C ASN A 369 -17.60 -6.75 -15.51
N LEU A 370 -17.45 -7.34 -14.32
CA LEU A 370 -16.15 -7.82 -13.83
C LEU A 370 -15.62 -8.99 -14.64
N ARG A 371 -16.47 -9.72 -15.35
CA ARG A 371 -16.10 -10.97 -16.03
C ARG A 371 -14.87 -10.84 -16.92
N ASN A 372 -14.68 -9.68 -17.56
CA ASN A 372 -13.57 -9.45 -18.49
C ASN A 372 -12.32 -8.85 -17.82
N ASN A 373 -12.45 -8.26 -16.63
CA ASN A 373 -11.37 -7.52 -15.96
C ASN A 373 -10.83 -8.29 -14.73
N PHE A 374 -11.71 -9.01 -14.03
CA PHE A 374 -11.42 -9.74 -12.79
C PHE A 374 -12.24 -11.03 -12.73
N GLU A 375 -11.94 -11.99 -13.62
CA GLU A 375 -12.69 -13.26 -13.75
C GLU A 375 -12.83 -14.01 -12.42
N GLY A 376 -11.77 -14.03 -11.60
CA GLY A 376 -11.81 -14.65 -10.27
C GLY A 376 -12.83 -13.98 -9.35
N LEU A 377 -12.81 -12.65 -9.22
CA LEU A 377 -13.80 -11.94 -8.41
C LEU A 377 -15.22 -12.12 -8.95
N TYR A 378 -15.39 -12.07 -10.27
CA TYR A 378 -16.67 -12.35 -10.92
C TYR A 378 -17.21 -13.73 -10.51
N ASP A 379 -16.41 -14.79 -10.63
CA ASP A 379 -16.79 -16.16 -10.28
C ASP A 379 -17.26 -16.26 -8.83
N TYR A 380 -16.49 -15.72 -7.88
CA TYR A 380 -16.85 -15.75 -6.46
C TYR A 380 -18.16 -15.02 -6.16
N TYR A 381 -18.32 -13.82 -6.70
CA TYR A 381 -19.56 -13.06 -6.51
C TYR A 381 -20.76 -13.79 -7.12
N MET A 382 -20.63 -14.36 -8.32
CA MET A 382 -21.70 -15.13 -8.93
C MET A 382 -22.03 -16.38 -8.10
N ARG A 383 -21.02 -17.22 -7.82
CA ARG A 383 -21.19 -18.51 -7.15
C ARG A 383 -21.76 -18.38 -5.73
N TRP A 384 -21.30 -17.40 -4.96
CA TRP A 384 -21.63 -17.31 -3.53
C TRP A 384 -22.72 -16.29 -3.20
N LYS A 385 -23.13 -15.44 -4.16
CA LYS A 385 -24.22 -14.47 -3.96
C LYS A 385 -25.48 -14.76 -4.80
N TRP A 386 -25.35 -15.14 -6.08
CA TRP A 386 -26.51 -15.22 -6.99
C TRP A 386 -26.80 -16.59 -7.58
N ASP A 387 -25.79 -17.36 -7.94
CA ASP A 387 -25.91 -18.71 -8.51
C ASP A 387 -25.73 -19.78 -7.41
N VAL A 388 -26.17 -19.44 -6.19
CA VAL A 388 -26.10 -20.31 -5.01
C VAL A 388 -27.04 -21.51 -5.22
N PRO A 389 -26.56 -22.75 -5.07
CA PRO A 389 -27.40 -23.94 -5.14
C PRO A 389 -28.62 -23.86 -4.20
N HIS A 390 -29.76 -24.46 -4.59
CA HIS A 390 -31.02 -24.34 -3.84
C HIS A 390 -30.95 -24.85 -2.39
N ASP A 391 -29.98 -25.71 -2.09
CA ASP A 391 -29.71 -26.28 -0.77
C ASP A 391 -28.66 -25.51 0.04
N GLN A 392 -28.14 -24.40 -0.49
CA GLN A 392 -27.14 -23.56 0.16
C GLN A 392 -27.68 -22.15 0.42
N THR A 393 -27.11 -21.49 1.43
CA THR A 393 -27.36 -20.07 1.71
C THR A 393 -26.24 -19.23 1.13
N PRO A 394 -26.53 -18.03 0.59
CA PRO A 394 -25.49 -17.11 0.18
C PRO A 394 -24.46 -16.89 1.30
N SER A 395 -23.19 -16.92 0.94
CA SER A 395 -22.08 -16.57 1.84
C SER A 395 -21.45 -15.26 1.38
N ASP A 396 -20.44 -14.79 2.10
CA ASP A 396 -19.71 -13.58 1.74
C ASP A 396 -18.67 -13.92 0.65
N PRO A 397 -18.84 -13.44 -0.60
CA PRO A 397 -17.94 -13.79 -1.69
C PRO A 397 -16.50 -13.35 -1.45
N GLN A 398 -16.27 -12.26 -0.72
CA GLN A 398 -14.92 -11.78 -0.43
C GLN A 398 -14.22 -12.72 0.55
N HIS A 399 -14.89 -13.09 1.64
CA HIS A 399 -14.34 -14.04 2.60
C HIS A 399 -14.14 -15.44 1.99
N GLU A 400 -15.01 -15.90 1.09
CA GLU A 400 -14.79 -17.16 0.36
C GLU A 400 -13.54 -17.10 -0.52
N ALA A 401 -13.37 -16.00 -1.27
CA ALA A 401 -12.18 -15.80 -2.11
C ALA A 401 -10.92 -15.75 -1.24
N MET A 402 -10.96 -15.01 -0.13
CA MET A 402 -9.84 -14.88 0.78
C MET A 402 -9.46 -16.20 1.45
N ALA A 403 -10.45 -16.95 1.93
CA ALA A 403 -10.25 -18.24 2.58
C ALA A 403 -9.61 -19.28 1.63
N GLN A 404 -9.92 -19.20 0.34
CA GLN A 404 -9.43 -20.13 -0.66
C GLN A 404 -8.11 -19.70 -1.32
N HIS A 405 -7.88 -18.40 -1.51
CA HIS A 405 -6.79 -17.91 -2.37
C HIS A 405 -5.84 -16.89 -1.72
N TYR A 406 -6.25 -16.22 -0.64
CA TYR A 406 -5.45 -15.12 -0.07
C TYR A 406 -4.80 -15.46 1.28
N ARG A 407 -5.02 -16.65 1.84
CA ARG A 407 -4.40 -17.03 3.11
C ARG A 407 -2.87 -17.04 3.04
N ASP A 408 -2.29 -17.48 1.93
CA ASP A 408 -0.83 -17.53 1.77
C ASP A 408 -0.21 -16.14 1.82
N ILE A 409 -0.91 -15.12 1.31
CA ILE A 409 -0.51 -13.71 1.41
C ILE A 409 -0.56 -13.23 2.86
N VAL A 410 -1.61 -13.59 3.60
CA VAL A 410 -1.71 -13.30 5.04
C VAL A 410 -0.57 -13.98 5.80
N ILE A 411 -0.30 -15.26 5.54
CA ILE A 411 0.79 -16.01 6.16
C ILE A 411 2.12 -15.32 5.90
N GLN A 412 2.41 -14.97 4.64
CA GLN A 412 3.65 -14.33 4.25
C GLN A 412 3.85 -12.98 4.94
N ALA A 413 2.83 -12.12 4.96
CA ALA A 413 2.90 -10.83 5.64
C ALA A 413 3.16 -10.99 7.16
N LEU A 414 2.57 -12.01 7.79
CA LEU A 414 2.80 -12.30 9.21
C LEU A 414 4.21 -12.83 9.49
N MET A 415 4.75 -13.66 8.62
CA MET A 415 6.12 -14.16 8.71
C MET A 415 7.15 -13.03 8.57
N GLU A 416 6.89 -12.07 7.67
CA GLU A 416 7.73 -10.89 7.47
C GLU A 416 7.64 -9.91 8.65
N TYR A 417 6.46 -9.76 9.26
CA TYR A 417 6.25 -8.93 10.44
C TYR A 417 6.94 -9.46 11.70
N ASP A 418 6.75 -10.75 12.02
CA ASP A 418 7.41 -11.41 13.16
C ASP A 418 7.83 -12.80 12.73
N PRO A 419 9.12 -13.06 12.41
CA PRO A 419 9.61 -14.35 11.93
C PRO A 419 9.83 -15.39 13.04
N ASN A 420 9.46 -15.10 14.30
CA ASN A 420 9.80 -15.95 15.44
C ASN A 420 8.74 -16.99 15.80
N GLN A 421 7.61 -17.06 15.08
CA GLN A 421 6.58 -18.07 15.33
C GLN A 421 6.78 -19.32 14.46
N THR A 422 6.03 -20.37 14.77
CA THR A 422 6.01 -21.57 13.94
C THR A 422 5.07 -21.41 12.75
N ASN A 423 5.31 -22.16 11.68
CA ASN A 423 4.41 -22.23 10.52
C ASN A 423 2.97 -22.54 10.93
N ASP A 424 2.77 -23.45 11.89
CA ASP A 424 1.44 -23.78 12.42
C ASP A 424 0.72 -22.55 13.00
N VAL A 425 1.44 -21.62 13.64
CA VAL A 425 0.85 -20.38 14.18
C VAL A 425 0.42 -19.45 13.05
N TYR A 426 1.26 -19.23 12.03
CA TYR A 426 0.90 -18.36 10.91
C TYR A 426 -0.29 -18.92 10.12
N GLU A 427 -0.25 -20.21 9.78
CA GLU A 427 -1.35 -20.93 9.13
C GLU A 427 -2.65 -20.81 9.93
N ALA A 428 -2.57 -21.02 11.25
CA ALA A 428 -3.74 -20.95 12.11
C ALA A 428 -4.29 -19.52 12.22
N LEU A 429 -3.43 -18.50 12.36
CA LEU A 429 -3.85 -17.10 12.41
C LEU A 429 -4.46 -16.62 11.09
N ALA A 430 -3.98 -17.10 9.95
CA ALA A 430 -4.52 -16.76 8.64
C ALA A 430 -5.96 -17.24 8.43
N TRP A 431 -6.43 -18.25 9.19
CA TRP A 431 -7.83 -18.64 9.22
C TRP A 431 -8.72 -17.70 10.04
N GLU A 432 -8.15 -16.96 10.99
CA GLU A 432 -8.92 -16.14 11.91
C GLU A 432 -9.57 -14.95 11.17
N GLY A 433 -10.89 -14.90 11.13
CA GLY A 433 -11.68 -13.98 10.30
C GLY A 433 -12.23 -14.61 9.01
N LEU A 434 -11.68 -15.76 8.58
CA LEU A 434 -12.06 -16.47 7.35
C LEU A 434 -12.79 -17.80 7.59
N MET A 435 -13.01 -18.20 8.84
CA MET A 435 -13.73 -19.43 9.20
C MET A 435 -15.24 -19.36 8.94
N GLY A 436 -15.80 -18.15 8.88
CA GLY A 436 -17.22 -17.85 8.69
C GLY A 436 -17.86 -17.06 9.82
N SER A 437 -19.20 -17.01 9.82
CA SER A 437 -19.98 -16.16 10.72
C SER A 437 -21.21 -16.85 11.33
N GLY A 438 -21.78 -16.24 12.36
CA GLY A 438 -22.98 -16.75 13.04
C GLY A 438 -22.66 -17.66 14.23
N THR A 439 -23.50 -18.67 14.46
CA THR A 439 -23.38 -19.50 15.68
C THR A 439 -22.24 -20.50 15.54
N PHE A 440 -21.28 -20.45 16.46
CA PHE A 440 -20.13 -21.35 16.49
C PHE A 440 -20.44 -22.67 17.23
N ASN A 441 -20.07 -23.79 16.62
CA ASN A 441 -20.18 -25.13 17.20
C ASN A 441 -18.79 -25.64 17.61
N ALA A 442 -18.48 -25.53 18.89
CA ALA A 442 -17.18 -25.93 19.46
C ALA A 442 -16.85 -27.42 19.30
N THR A 443 -17.83 -28.31 19.09
CA THR A 443 -17.57 -29.74 18.87
C THR A 443 -17.05 -30.00 17.45
N THR A 444 -17.54 -29.26 16.47
CA THR A 444 -17.19 -29.46 15.04
C THR A 444 -16.17 -28.45 14.51
N GLY A 445 -15.99 -27.33 15.21
CA GLY A 445 -15.21 -26.18 14.76
C GLY A 445 -15.90 -25.35 13.68
N LEU A 446 -17.18 -25.58 13.37
CA LEU A 446 -17.91 -24.89 12.31
C LEU A 446 -18.76 -23.73 12.85
N TYR A 447 -18.93 -22.71 12.01
CA TYR A 447 -19.94 -21.68 12.16
C TYR A 447 -21.19 -22.06 11.38
N SER A 448 -22.34 -21.48 11.74
CA SER A 448 -23.58 -21.68 10.98
C SER A 448 -23.46 -21.24 9.53
N ASN A 449 -22.65 -20.21 9.26
CA ASN A 449 -22.30 -19.73 7.92
C ASN A 449 -20.77 -19.85 7.73
N SER A 450 -20.23 -21.06 7.85
CA SER A 450 -18.82 -21.31 7.56
C SER A 450 -18.48 -21.09 6.09
N THR A 451 -17.27 -20.58 5.81
CA THR A 451 -16.75 -20.57 4.45
C THR A 451 -16.58 -22.01 3.95
N VAL A 452 -16.65 -22.21 2.65
CA VAL A 452 -16.52 -23.55 2.05
C VAL A 452 -15.11 -24.09 2.24
N ALA A 453 -14.09 -23.24 2.10
CA ALA A 453 -12.70 -23.63 2.36
C ALA A 453 -12.52 -24.16 3.80
N TRP A 454 -13.10 -23.51 4.80
CA TRP A 454 -13.06 -23.97 6.20
C TRP A 454 -13.87 -25.25 6.43
N SER A 455 -15.03 -25.36 5.78
CA SER A 455 -15.90 -26.54 5.87
C SER A 455 -15.26 -27.79 5.28
N ASN A 456 -14.41 -27.63 4.27
CA ASN A 456 -13.71 -28.73 3.60
C ASN A 456 -12.55 -29.31 4.41
N LEU A 457 -12.04 -28.60 5.42
CA LEU A 457 -11.10 -29.19 6.36
C LEU A 457 -11.74 -30.37 7.10
N SER A 458 -10.94 -31.33 7.56
CA SER A 458 -11.43 -32.33 8.50
C SER A 458 -11.79 -31.67 9.83
N GLN A 459 -12.69 -32.30 10.60
CA GLN A 459 -13.00 -31.83 11.95
C GLN A 459 -11.75 -31.77 12.84
N GLN A 460 -10.83 -32.72 12.68
CA GLN A 460 -9.59 -32.73 13.45
C GLN A 460 -8.70 -31.54 13.12
N GLU A 461 -8.55 -31.19 11.84
CA GLU A 461 -7.78 -30.03 11.40
C GLU A 461 -8.37 -28.74 11.96
N ARG A 462 -9.70 -28.54 11.83
CA ARG A 462 -10.36 -27.35 12.40
C ARG A 462 -10.11 -27.21 13.90
N LEU A 463 -10.30 -28.28 14.67
CA LEU A 463 -10.09 -28.25 16.12
C LEU A 463 -8.62 -28.02 16.48
N ASN A 464 -7.68 -28.57 15.71
CA ASN A 464 -6.26 -28.31 15.90
C ASN A 464 -5.93 -26.84 15.62
N THR A 465 -6.38 -26.28 14.50
CA THR A 465 -6.21 -24.86 14.16
C THR A 465 -6.73 -23.95 15.28
N LEU A 466 -7.95 -24.21 15.76
CA LEU A 466 -8.55 -23.45 16.87
C LEU A 466 -7.73 -23.59 18.16
N SER A 467 -7.20 -24.78 18.44
CA SER A 467 -6.31 -25.00 19.58
C SER A 467 -5.02 -24.19 19.47
N VAL A 468 -4.43 -24.08 18.28
CA VAL A 468 -3.22 -23.29 18.03
C VAL A 468 -3.51 -21.81 18.24
N ILE A 469 -4.60 -21.27 17.67
CA ILE A 469 -5.02 -19.87 17.86
C ILE A 469 -5.19 -19.54 19.34
N ASN A 470 -5.95 -20.37 20.06
CA ASN A 470 -6.21 -20.14 21.49
C ASN A 470 -4.94 -20.21 22.33
N THR A 471 -4.07 -21.20 22.05
CA THR A 471 -2.77 -21.32 22.72
C THR A 471 -1.94 -20.06 22.48
N PHE A 472 -1.78 -19.65 21.22
CA PHE A 472 -1.03 -18.45 20.84
C PHE A 472 -1.54 -17.21 21.56
N LYS A 473 -2.86 -16.97 21.56
CA LYS A 473 -3.48 -15.82 22.25
C LYS A 473 -3.26 -15.86 23.76
N SER A 474 -3.30 -17.05 24.37
CA SER A 474 -3.10 -17.19 25.82
C SER A 474 -1.64 -17.13 26.27
N SER A 475 -0.69 -17.43 25.38
CA SER A 475 0.74 -17.54 25.70
C SER A 475 1.55 -16.29 25.36
N ASN A 476 0.97 -15.34 24.63
CA ASN A 476 1.65 -14.13 24.18
C ASN A 476 1.01 -12.90 24.83
N PRO A 477 1.81 -11.86 25.15
CA PRO A 477 1.29 -10.64 25.74
C PRO A 477 0.34 -9.93 24.77
N ASN A 478 -0.72 -9.36 25.33
CA ASN A 478 -1.66 -8.53 24.60
C ASN A 478 -1.10 -7.13 24.37
N CYS A 479 -1.59 -6.48 23.32
CA CYS A 479 -1.18 -5.16 22.92
C CYS A 479 -1.72 -4.04 23.82
N GLN A 480 -2.94 -4.23 24.36
CA GLN A 480 -3.59 -3.35 25.33
C GLN A 480 -3.99 -4.12 26.58
#